data_AF-A0A0F9CYQ8-F1
#
_entry.id   AF-A0A0F9CYQ8-F1
#
_cell.length_a   1.000
_cell.length_b   1.000
_cell.length_c   1.000
_cell.angle_alpha   90.00
_cell.angle_beta   90.00
_cell.angle_gamma   90.00
#
_symmetry.space_group_name_H-M   'P 1'
#
loop_
_entity.id
_entity.type
_entity.pdbx_description
1 polymer ?
#
loop_
_entity_poly.entity_id
_entity_poly.type
_entity_poly.pdbx_seq_one_letter_code
_entity_poly.pdbx_strand_id
1 'polypeptide(L)'
;MKCPKCQYENPEVANFCVKCGGKLEILCPECGFGNEPGFRFCAKCGHNLTIPSESVPKDLSLDEKLEKIQKYLPRGITEKILAQKDR
;
A
#
# COMPACT_ATOMS: atom_id res chain seq x y z
N MET A 1 5.24 14.67 -14.56
CA MET A 1 4.67 15.06 -13.26
C MET A 1 4.21 16.51 -13.24
N LYS A 2 3.04 16.78 -12.63
CA LYS A 2 2.45 18.12 -12.55
C LYS A 2 3.00 18.92 -11.36
N CYS A 3 3.46 20.15 -11.60
CA CYS A 3 3.97 21.02 -10.54
C CYS A 3 2.84 21.42 -9.57
N PRO A 4 2.98 21.22 -8.26
CA PRO A 4 1.92 21.58 -7.30
C PRO A 4 1.73 23.10 -7.18
N LYS A 5 2.76 23.91 -7.48
CA LYS A 5 2.70 25.37 -7.35
C LYS A 5 2.05 26.06 -8.55
N CYS A 6 2.46 25.70 -9.77
CA CYS A 6 2.02 26.38 -11.00
C CYS A 6 1.30 25.48 -12.00
N GLN A 7 1.09 24.20 -11.67
CA GLN A 7 0.37 23.22 -12.46
C GLN A 7 0.97 22.88 -13.83
N TYR A 8 2.19 23.33 -14.12
CA TYR A 8 2.91 22.98 -15.34
C TYR A 8 3.30 21.50 -15.36
N GLU A 9 3.26 20.86 -16.53
CA GLU A 9 3.70 19.48 -16.73
C GLU A 9 5.23 19.43 -16.87
N ASN A 10 5.91 18.64 -16.04
CA ASN A 10 7.37 18.52 -16.03
C ASN A 10 7.80 17.08 -16.29
N PRO A 11 9.00 16.84 -16.85
CA PRO A 11 9.58 15.50 -16.93
C PRO A 11 9.65 14.84 -15.55
N GLU A 12 9.47 13.52 -15.48
CA GLU A 12 9.47 12.77 -14.21
C GLU A 12 10.83 12.75 -13.50
N VAL A 13 11.89 13.13 -14.19
CA VAL A 13 13.26 13.22 -13.66
C VAL A 13 13.63 14.63 -13.17
N ALA A 14 12.73 15.61 -13.33
CA ALA A 14 13.03 17.00 -12.99
C ALA A 14 12.84 17.27 -11.49
N ASN A 15 13.90 17.68 -10.79
CA ASN A 15 13.85 18.04 -9.35
C ASN A 15 13.16 19.40 -9.08
N PHE A 16 13.11 20.28 -10.08
CA PHE A 16 12.50 21.60 -10.00
C PHE A 16 11.62 21.86 -11.21
N CYS A 17 10.58 22.66 -11.02
CA CYS A 17 9.69 23.04 -12.11
C CYS A 17 10.40 23.99 -13.08
N VAL A 18 10.45 23.61 -14.36
CA VAL A 18 11.12 24.41 -15.41
C VAL A 18 10.45 25.76 -15.65
N LYS A 19 9.18 25.90 -15.27
CA LYS A 19 8.42 27.15 -15.44
C LYS A 19 8.55 28.10 -14.26
N CYS A 20 8.50 27.61 -13.02
CA CYS A 20 8.39 28.47 -11.83
C CYS A 20 9.47 28.24 -10.76
N GLY A 21 10.42 27.33 -10.99
CA GLY A 21 11.51 27.02 -10.06
C GLY A 21 11.08 26.34 -8.75
N GLY A 22 9.80 25.98 -8.60
CA GLY A 22 9.32 25.28 -7.41
C GLY A 22 9.87 23.86 -7.33
N LYS A 23 10.25 23.41 -6.12
CA LYS A 23 10.69 22.02 -5.91
C LYS A 23 9.58 21.05 -6.29
N LEU A 24 9.95 19.98 -6.98
CA LEU A 24 9.07 18.89 -7.35
C LEU A 24 9.34 17.72 -6.42
N GLU A 25 8.27 17.13 -5.88
CA GLU A 25 8.36 16.03 -4.93
C GLU A 25 7.30 14.97 -5.25
N ILE A 26 7.64 13.72 -5.01
CA ILE A 26 6.73 12.57 -5.08
C ILE A 26 6.30 12.25 -3.66
N LEU A 27 5.01 12.43 -3.37
CA LEU A 27 4.46 12.07 -2.06
C LEU A 27 4.33 10.55 -1.96
N CYS A 28 4.87 9.98 -0.88
CA CYS A 28 4.69 8.58 -0.58
C CYS A 28 3.20 8.30 -0.26
N PRO A 29 2.54 7.35 -0.96
CA PRO A 29 1.13 7.05 -0.72
C PRO A 29 0.88 6.40 0.65
N GLU A 30 1.90 5.77 1.24
CA GLU A 30 1.79 5.08 2.53
C GLU A 30 1.96 6.03 3.73
N CYS A 31 2.94 6.94 3.68
CA CYS A 31 3.30 7.78 4.84
C CYS A 31 3.28 9.30 4.58
N GLY A 32 2.95 9.73 3.36
CA GLY A 32 2.86 11.14 2.97
C GLY A 32 4.18 11.90 2.84
N PHE A 33 5.33 11.25 3.04
CA PHE A 33 6.64 11.91 2.95
C PHE A 33 6.95 12.35 1.51
N GLY A 34 7.47 13.57 1.33
CA GLY A 34 7.93 14.09 0.04
C GLY A 34 9.30 13.55 -0.33
N ASN A 35 9.38 12.79 -1.42
CA ASN A 35 10.61 12.22 -1.96
C ASN A 35 11.06 12.98 -3.20
N GLU A 36 12.36 12.99 -3.46
CA GLU A 36 12.89 13.53 -4.71
C GLU A 36 12.49 12.64 -5.90
N PRO A 37 12.26 13.25 -7.08
CA PRO A 37 12.03 12.52 -8.31
C PRO A 37 13.14 11.50 -8.60
N GLY A 38 12.77 10.30 -9.05
CA GLY A 38 13.70 9.19 -9.34
C GLY A 38 13.97 8.24 -8.18
N PHE A 39 13.50 8.54 -6.96
CA PHE A 39 13.57 7.60 -5.85
C PHE A 39 12.67 6.38 -6.12
N ARG A 40 13.25 5.17 -6.04
CA ARG A 40 12.48 3.92 -6.21
C ARG A 40 11.73 3.51 -4.94
N PHE A 41 12.21 3.93 -3.77
CA PHE A 41 11.63 3.65 -2.47
C PHE A 41 11.56 4.93 -1.64
N CYS A 42 10.57 5.00 -0.73
CA CYS A 42 10.41 6.10 0.19
C CYS A 42 11.60 6.16 1.16
N ALA A 43 12.26 7.31 1.25
CA ALA A 43 13.40 7.51 2.14
C ALA A 43 13.03 7.43 3.63
N LYS A 44 11.73 7.54 3.96
CA LYS A 44 11.22 7.50 5.33
C LYS A 44 10.73 6.11 5.76
N CYS A 45 9.91 5.44 4.95
CA CYS A 45 9.27 4.17 5.33
C CYS A 45 9.66 2.97 4.46
N GLY A 46 10.41 3.17 3.37
CA GLY A 46 10.82 2.09 2.47
C GLY A 46 9.75 1.63 1.46
N HIS A 47 8.54 2.20 1.46
CA HIS A 47 7.51 1.88 0.47
C HIS A 47 8.00 2.05 -0.98
N ASN A 48 7.68 1.12 -1.87
CA ASN A 48 8.09 1.20 -3.27
C ASN A 48 7.26 2.27 -4.01
N LEU A 49 7.92 3.30 -4.53
CA LEU A 49 7.29 4.44 -5.20
C LEU A 49 7.06 4.19 -6.71
N THR A 50 7.66 3.14 -7.27
CA THR A 50 7.57 2.82 -8.71
C THR A 50 6.37 1.95 -9.07
N ILE A 51 5.79 1.30 -8.07
CA ILE A 51 4.58 0.50 -8.24
C ILE A 51 3.45 1.43 -7.81
N PRO A 52 2.51 1.82 -8.70
CA PRO A 52 1.30 2.46 -8.23
C PRO A 52 0.69 1.51 -7.20
N SER A 53 0.52 1.99 -5.97
CA SER A 53 -0.05 1.21 -4.87
C SER A 53 -1.38 0.68 -5.36
N GLU A 54 -1.40 -0.56 -5.87
CA GLU A 54 -2.60 -1.38 -5.84
C GLU A 54 -2.99 -1.35 -4.38
N SER A 55 -4.11 -0.68 -4.12
CA SER A 55 -4.70 -0.55 -2.82
C SER A 55 -4.49 -1.86 -2.09
N VAL A 56 -3.75 -1.81 -0.98
CA VAL A 56 -3.68 -2.89 0.01
C VAL A 56 -5.09 -3.47 0.07
N PRO A 57 -5.31 -4.77 -0.18
CA PRO A 57 -6.64 -5.32 -0.28
C PRO A 57 -7.41 -4.82 0.93
N LYS A 58 -8.48 -4.05 0.65
CA LYS A 58 -9.44 -3.57 1.65
C LYS A 58 -9.59 -4.68 2.66
N ASP A 59 -9.40 -4.35 3.93
CA ASP A 59 -9.59 -5.24 5.07
C ASP A 59 -10.67 -6.26 4.71
N LEU A 60 -10.26 -7.49 4.37
CA LEU A 60 -11.18 -8.49 3.84
C LEU A 60 -12.32 -8.58 4.84
N SER A 61 -13.56 -8.66 4.34
CA SER A 61 -14.71 -8.76 5.22
C SER A 61 -14.51 -9.95 6.17
N LEU A 62 -15.13 -9.89 7.34
CA LEU A 62 -14.99 -10.94 8.34
C LEU A 62 -15.40 -12.31 7.76
N ASP A 63 -16.38 -12.31 6.86
CA ASP A 63 -16.85 -13.48 6.11
C ASP A 63 -15.79 -14.02 5.14
N GLU A 64 -15.13 -13.15 4.36
CA GLU A 64 -14.04 -13.57 3.45
C GLU A 64 -12.84 -14.15 4.21
N LYS A 65 -12.56 -13.61 5.40
CA LYS A 65 -11.53 -14.15 6.31
C LYS A 65 -11.94 -15.53 6.83
N LEU A 66 -13.21 -15.71 7.23
CA LEU A 66 -13.74 -16.99 7.71
C LEU A 66 -13.70 -18.09 6.64
N GLU A 67 -14.12 -17.78 5.41
CA GLU A 67 -14.09 -18.75 4.29
C GLU A 67 -12.69 -19.27 3.99
N LYS A 68 -11.69 -18.38 4.00
CA LYS A 68 -10.29 -18.77 3.78
C LYS A 68 -9.76 -19.69 4.87
N ILE A 69 -10.13 -19.45 6.12
CA ILE A 69 -9.73 -20.30 7.25
C ILE A 69 -10.41 -21.67 7.15
N GLN A 70 -11.71 -21.72 6.83
CA GLN A 70 -12.47 -22.96 6.67
C GLN A 70 -11.87 -23.90 5.62
N LYS A 71 -11.27 -23.36 4.54
CA LYS A 71 -10.60 -24.16 3.49
C LYS A 71 -9.49 -25.06 4.02
N TYR A 72 -8.75 -24.62 5.04
CA TYR A 72 -7.62 -25.37 5.61
C TYR A 72 -8.01 -26.15 6.87
N LEU A 73 -9.26 -26.02 7.33
CA LEU A 73 -9.73 -26.70 8.53
C LEU A 73 -10.19 -28.14 8.19
N PRO A 74 -9.68 -29.18 8.87
CA PRO A 74 -10.15 -30.54 8.67
C PRO A 74 -11.63 -30.70 9.01
N ARG A 75 -12.35 -31.46 8.18
CA ARG A 75 -13.76 -31.80 8.47
C ARG A 75 -13.85 -32.60 9.78
N GLY A 76 -14.91 -32.37 10.55
CA GLY A 76 -15.16 -33.13 11.77
C GLY A 76 -14.34 -32.69 13.00
N ILE A 77 -13.59 -31.58 12.91
CA ILE A 77 -12.73 -31.15 14.03
C ILE A 77 -13.53 -30.61 15.20
N THR A 78 -14.67 -29.96 14.93
CA THR A 78 -15.57 -29.43 15.97
C THR A 78 -16.11 -30.55 16.84
N GLU A 79 -16.56 -31.63 16.22
CA GLU A 79 -17.09 -32.84 16.87
C GLU A 79 -16.02 -33.51 17.73
N LYS A 80 -14.76 -33.57 17.25
CA LYS A 80 -13.63 -34.08 18.02
C LYS A 80 -13.29 -33.22 19.24
N ILE A 81 -13.34 -31.89 19.12
CA ILE A 81 -13.10 -30.97 20.22
C ILE A 81 -14.20 -31.09 21.28
N LEU A 82 -15.47 -31.12 20.86
CA LEU A 82 -16.60 -31.28 21.76
C LEU A 82 -16.56 -32.63 22.50
N ALA A 83 -16.16 -33.71 21.83
CA ALA A 83 -16.01 -35.02 22.44
C ALA A 83 -14.88 -35.11 23.49
N GLN A 84 -13.94 -34.16 23.49
CA GLN A 84 -12.83 -34.09 24.46
C GLN A 84 -13.09 -33.09 25.59
N LYS A 85 -14.17 -32.32 25.55
CA LYS A 85 -14.44 -31.21 26.48
C LYS A 85 -14.83 -31.66 27.88
N ASP A 86 -15.43 -32.85 28.00
CA ASP A 86 -15.97 -33.40 29.25
C ASP A 86 -15.14 -34.58 29.80
N ARG A 87 -13.89 -34.73 29.34
CA ARG A 87 -12.91 -35.70 29.86
C ARG A 87 -11.88 -34.99 30.73
#